data_AF-A0A359JI89-F1
#
_entry.id   AF-A0A359JI89-F1
#
_cell.length_a   1.000
_cell.length_b   1.000
_cell.length_c   1.000
_cell.angle_alpha   90.00
_cell.angle_beta   90.00
_cell.angle_gamma   90.00
#
_symmetry.space_group_name_H-M   'P 1'
#
loop_
_entity.id
_entity.type
_entity.pdbx_description
1 polymer ?
#
loop_
_entity_poly.entity_id
_entity_poly.type
_entity_poly.pdbx_seq_one_letter_code
_entity_poly.pdbx_strand_id
1 'polypeptide(L)'
;NFSGEYQPRAHKYVEELFGKDHTFRAGTIGCFADKNAIALVKNICDSKGEVVTDAELNRRAAGLIGVKRTTGQHPGGIVVLPKEMDIYEFTPVQHPANKLDCGIITTHYDFNALHDTILKLDILGHDDPTMIRMLTDLTGVDVHTIPIPDPKVMSLFTSTEALGIPDGTSPAEAATLGLPELGTKMAREMIKETKPSRFYDLVQLMGLSHGTDVWNGNAQDLIRNGTCTLNTVIGCRDSIMTQLIYWGMPNKEAFDIMEAVRKGKVAKGKEPRWPDFKAHMQEKGVPDWYIDSCNKIKYMFPKAHAAAYAISALRIAWFKVNYPEEYYCAFFTIRADEFDGDLLCKGIEYVTAKRKELDNGLQRRKPNEKALYYLCELVEEMYLRGISFVPYDLTKSDAVKFIKVEKGKILPPFNVIPSISTSMAEGIVQARNERPFTTQEDLQERAHLGPSAMKKLEEEGLISQFPRTRQMDLFDLL
;
A
#
# COMPACT_ATOMS: atom_id res chain seq x y z
N ASN A 1 12.29 -5.32 3.58
CA ASN A 1 10.88 -5.16 4.01
C ASN A 1 10.63 -6.02 5.22
N PHE A 2 10.35 -5.38 6.36
CA PHE A 2 9.89 -6.01 7.59
C PHE A 2 8.39 -5.78 7.73
N SER A 3 7.71 -6.56 8.57
CA SER A 3 6.36 -6.20 9.02
C SER A 3 6.40 -4.82 9.67
N GLY A 4 5.38 -3.99 9.44
CA GLY A 4 5.25 -2.68 10.09
C GLY A 4 5.32 -2.77 11.62
N GLU A 5 4.75 -3.82 12.21
CA GLU A 5 4.77 -4.07 13.66
C GLU A 5 6.19 -4.40 14.17
N TYR A 6 7.01 -5.05 13.34
CA TYR A 6 8.37 -5.46 13.71
C TYR A 6 9.43 -4.40 13.37
N GLN A 7 9.13 -3.49 12.44
CA GLN A 7 10.06 -2.49 11.93
C GLN A 7 10.78 -1.70 13.04
N PRO A 8 10.11 -1.21 14.11
CA PRO A 8 10.78 -0.49 15.19
C PRO A 8 11.80 -1.35 15.95
N ARG A 9 11.54 -2.65 16.10
CA ARG A 9 12.47 -3.60 16.72
C ARG A 9 13.70 -3.83 15.86
N ALA A 10 13.52 -4.01 14.54
CA ALA A 10 14.63 -4.13 13.60
C ALA A 10 15.52 -2.88 13.61
N HIS A 11 14.90 -1.70 13.71
CA HIS A 11 15.64 -0.45 13.84
C HIS A 11 16.46 -0.37 15.13
N LYS A 12 15.85 -0.71 16.27
CA LYS A 12 16.56 -0.74 17.56
C LYS A 12 17.73 -1.73 17.56
N TYR A 13 17.57 -2.86 16.87
CA TYR A 13 18.66 -3.84 16.77
C TYR A 13 19.88 -3.31 16.02
N VAL A 14 19.69 -2.42 15.02
CA VAL A 14 20.83 -1.75 14.36
C VAL A 14 21.57 -0.84 15.35
N GLU A 15 20.83 -0.13 16.21
CA GLU A 15 21.41 0.69 17.29
C GLU A 15 22.25 -0.17 18.26
N GLU A 16 21.76 -1.37 18.62
CA GLU A 16 22.50 -2.32 19.46
C GLU A 16 23.77 -2.86 18.78
N LEU A 17 23.72 -3.09 17.46
CA LEU A 17 24.86 -3.63 16.69
C LEU A 17 25.99 -2.61 16.47
N PHE A 18 25.65 -1.38 16.13
CA PHE A 18 26.63 -0.36 15.75
C PHE A 18 26.89 0.67 16.85
N GLY A 19 26.02 0.74 17.86
CA GLY A 19 26.08 1.72 18.93
C GLY A 19 25.22 2.95 18.64
N LYS A 20 24.59 3.48 19.70
CA LYS A 20 23.64 4.60 19.62
C LYS A 20 24.22 5.85 18.98
N ASP A 21 25.50 6.13 19.22
CA ASP A 21 26.18 7.32 18.71
C ASP A 21 26.66 7.17 17.25
N HIS A 22 26.50 5.97 16.66
CA HIS A 22 26.89 5.67 15.27
C HIS A 22 25.69 5.32 14.37
N THR A 23 24.47 5.48 14.86
CA THR A 23 23.26 5.16 14.09
C THR A 23 22.22 6.27 14.23
N PHE A 24 21.83 6.84 13.10
CA PHE A 24 20.87 7.94 13.07
C PHE A 24 19.74 7.64 12.09
N ARG A 25 18.54 8.16 12.37
CA ARG A 25 17.48 8.13 11.37
C ARG A 25 17.80 9.14 10.27
N ALA A 26 17.60 8.76 9.01
CA ALA A 26 17.64 9.76 7.96
C ALA A 26 16.48 10.76 8.17
N GLY A 27 16.80 12.05 8.27
CA GLY A 27 15.82 13.12 8.35
C GLY A 27 15.14 13.38 7.01
N THR A 28 13.95 13.98 7.07
CA THR A 28 13.24 14.48 5.87
C THR A 28 12.85 15.94 6.07
N ILE A 29 12.85 16.69 4.96
CA ILE A 29 12.43 18.08 4.91
C ILE A 29 11.10 18.14 4.16
N GLY A 30 10.02 18.46 4.87
CA GLY A 30 8.70 18.61 4.29
C GLY A 30 8.54 20.02 3.71
N CYS A 31 8.37 20.13 2.41
CA CYS A 31 8.14 21.41 1.71
C CYS A 31 6.70 21.55 1.24
N PHE A 32 6.29 22.77 0.91
CA PHE A 32 5.04 22.98 0.18
C PHE A 32 5.13 22.34 -1.22
N ALA A 33 4.13 21.53 -1.54
CA ALA A 33 3.86 20.98 -2.87
C ALA A 33 2.54 21.56 -3.40
N ASP A 34 2.24 21.36 -4.69
CA ASP A 34 1.15 22.02 -5.43
C ASP A 34 -0.16 22.12 -4.62
N LYS A 35 -0.70 20.97 -4.18
CA LYS A 35 -2.00 20.91 -3.47
C LYS A 35 -2.02 21.76 -2.19
N ASN A 36 -0.97 21.66 -1.38
CA ASN A 36 -0.91 22.33 -0.09
C ASN A 36 -0.60 23.82 -0.24
N ALA A 37 0.20 24.19 -1.26
CA ALA A 37 0.46 25.58 -1.61
C ALA A 37 -0.83 26.28 -2.08
N ILE A 38 -1.55 25.65 -3.01
CA ILE A 38 -2.86 26.10 -3.51
C ILE A 38 -3.85 26.29 -2.37
N ALA A 39 -3.99 25.29 -1.49
CA ALA A 39 -4.91 25.35 -0.36
C ALA A 39 -4.56 26.50 0.61
N LEU A 40 -3.27 26.72 0.90
CA LEU A 40 -2.84 27.81 1.77
C LEU A 40 -3.12 29.18 1.17
N VAL A 41 -2.77 29.39 -0.11
CA VAL A 41 -3.05 30.65 -0.81
C VAL A 41 -4.55 30.92 -0.84
N LYS A 42 -5.37 29.90 -1.12
CA LYS A 42 -6.83 30.01 -1.11
C LYS A 42 -7.34 30.49 0.25
N ASN A 43 -6.95 29.82 1.33
CA ASN A 43 -7.36 30.18 2.68
C ASN A 43 -6.96 31.63 3.04
N ILE A 44 -5.79 32.10 2.59
CA ILE A 44 -5.34 33.48 2.81
C ILE A 44 -6.21 34.46 2.02
N CYS A 45 -6.48 34.21 0.75
CA CYS A 45 -7.34 35.05 -0.08
C CYS A 45 -8.77 35.12 0.51
N ASP A 46 -9.34 33.96 0.88
CA ASP A 46 -10.66 33.87 1.52
C ASP A 46 -10.70 34.67 2.83
N SER A 47 -9.67 34.57 3.68
CA SER A 47 -9.57 35.34 4.93
C SER A 47 -9.48 36.85 4.74
N LYS A 48 -9.02 37.29 3.57
CA LYS A 48 -8.90 38.70 3.18
C LYS A 48 -10.08 39.19 2.35
N GLY A 49 -11.05 38.33 2.03
CA GLY A 49 -12.15 38.63 1.12
C GLY A 49 -11.69 38.91 -0.31
N GLU A 50 -10.51 38.43 -0.70
CA GLU A 50 -9.92 38.66 -2.02
C GLU A 50 -10.42 37.60 -3.01
N VAL A 51 -11.16 38.01 -4.04
CA VAL A 51 -11.57 37.12 -5.13
C VAL A 51 -10.45 37.04 -6.16
N VAL A 52 -9.78 35.90 -6.25
CA VAL A 52 -8.70 35.64 -7.21
C VAL A 52 -9.11 34.59 -8.24
N THR A 53 -8.59 34.71 -9.45
CA THR A 53 -8.77 33.67 -10.48
C THR A 53 -7.88 32.46 -10.18
N ASP A 54 -8.22 31.29 -10.73
CA ASP A 54 -7.38 30.09 -10.59
C ASP A 54 -5.96 30.31 -11.14
N ALA A 55 -5.81 31.11 -12.19
CA ALA A 55 -4.51 31.47 -12.75
C ALA A 55 -3.65 32.24 -11.74
N GLU A 56 -4.24 33.23 -11.06
CA GLU A 56 -3.53 34.02 -10.04
C GLU A 56 -3.23 33.18 -8.80
N LEU A 57 -4.16 32.31 -8.40
CA LEU A 57 -3.97 31.38 -7.30
C LEU A 57 -2.79 30.44 -7.58
N ASN A 58 -2.74 29.84 -8.77
CA ASN A 58 -1.63 28.97 -9.18
C ASN A 58 -0.30 29.73 -9.27
N ARG A 59 -0.29 30.96 -9.79
CA ARG A 59 0.91 31.81 -9.83
C ARG A 59 1.45 32.10 -8.43
N ARG A 60 0.58 32.47 -7.49
CA ARG A 60 0.97 32.72 -6.09
C ARG A 60 1.44 31.44 -5.40
N ALA A 61 0.74 30.33 -5.62
CA ALA A 61 1.10 29.03 -5.07
C ALA A 61 2.48 28.57 -5.57
N ALA A 62 2.82 28.80 -6.83
CA ALA A 62 4.11 28.47 -7.40
C ALA A 62 5.29 29.14 -6.65
N GLY A 63 5.09 30.34 -6.10
CA GLY A 63 6.09 31.02 -5.28
C GLY A 63 6.32 30.40 -3.89
N LEU A 64 5.43 29.52 -3.44
CA LEU A 64 5.57 28.79 -2.17
C LEU A 64 6.17 27.39 -2.36
N ILE A 65 6.07 26.81 -3.56
CA ILE A 65 6.53 25.45 -3.81
C ILE A 65 8.02 25.32 -3.49
N GLY A 66 8.37 24.29 -2.72
CA GLY A 66 9.75 24.06 -2.28
C GLY A 66 10.16 24.78 -1.00
N VAL A 67 9.36 25.74 -0.51
CA VAL A 67 9.59 26.37 0.80
C VAL A 67 9.41 25.34 1.90
N LYS A 68 10.39 25.23 2.80
CA LYS A 68 10.37 24.34 3.97
C LYS A 68 9.18 24.68 4.88
N ARG A 69 8.44 23.65 5.29
CA ARG A 69 7.31 23.74 6.21
C ARG A 69 7.55 22.95 7.50
N THR A 70 8.07 21.73 7.40
CA THR A 70 8.29 20.83 8.55
C THR A 70 9.56 20.00 8.39
N THR A 71 9.98 19.32 9.45
CA THR A 71 10.94 18.22 9.38
C THR A 71 10.29 16.92 9.85
N GLY A 72 10.80 15.79 9.37
CA GLY A 72 10.24 14.48 9.67
C GLY A 72 11.31 13.40 9.64
N GLN A 73 10.85 12.16 9.51
CA GLN A 73 11.68 10.96 9.50
C GLN A 73 11.57 10.28 8.13
N HIS A 74 12.67 9.69 7.66
CA HIS A 74 12.61 8.79 6.52
C HIS A 74 11.84 7.52 6.94
N PRO A 75 10.99 6.93 6.06
CA PRO A 75 10.18 5.76 6.39
C PRO A 75 10.92 4.47 6.81
N GLY A 76 12.25 4.48 6.91
CA GLY A 76 13.02 3.28 7.21
C GLY A 76 14.54 3.41 7.07
N GLY A 77 15.03 4.55 6.56
CA GLY A 77 16.45 4.78 6.35
C GLY A 77 17.17 5.01 7.67
N ILE A 78 18.11 4.13 7.99
CA ILE A 78 19.08 4.31 9.07
C ILE A 78 20.43 4.58 8.44
N VAL A 79 21.04 5.70 8.82
CA VAL A 79 22.38 6.08 8.46
C VAL A 79 23.34 5.46 9.47
N VAL A 80 24.38 4.78 8.99
CA VAL A 80 25.36 4.08 9.82
C VAL A 80 26.74 4.67 9.58
N LEU A 81 27.41 5.06 10.66
CA LEU A 81 28.72 5.67 10.62
C LEU A 81 29.84 4.63 10.74
N PRO A 82 30.98 4.85 10.07
CA PRO A 82 32.23 4.21 10.47
C PRO A 82 32.56 4.51 11.94
N LYS A 83 33.20 3.56 12.63
CA LYS A 83 33.48 3.67 14.07
C LYS A 83 34.43 4.82 14.40
N GLU A 84 35.27 5.16 13.45
CA GLU A 84 36.30 6.18 13.53
C GLU A 84 35.83 7.60 13.17
N MET A 85 34.56 7.77 12.79
CA MET A 85 34.01 9.05 12.35
C MET A 85 32.86 9.52 13.24
N ASP A 86 32.64 10.83 13.23
CA ASP A 86 31.56 11.51 13.94
C ASP A 86 30.48 12.04 12.96
N ILE A 87 29.22 12.05 13.38
CA ILE A 87 28.10 12.53 12.57
C ILE A 87 28.26 13.99 12.15
N TYR A 88 28.89 14.82 12.98
CA TYR A 88 29.11 16.23 12.70
C TYR A 88 30.12 16.48 11.58
N GLU A 89 30.88 15.46 11.15
CA GLU A 89 31.70 15.52 9.93
C GLU A 89 30.83 15.50 8.65
N PHE A 90 29.59 15.00 8.76
CA PHE A 90 28.67 14.84 7.64
C PHE A 90 27.49 15.82 7.71
N THR A 91 26.87 15.96 8.88
CA THR A 91 25.62 16.71 9.03
C THR A 91 25.34 17.05 10.49
N PRO A 92 24.68 18.20 10.78
CA PRO A 92 24.06 18.40 12.07
C PRO A 92 23.00 17.33 12.36
N VAL A 93 22.59 17.20 13.62
CA VAL A 93 21.48 16.32 14.02
C VAL A 93 20.36 17.11 14.67
N GLN A 94 19.15 16.56 14.63
CA GLN A 94 17.98 17.16 15.27
C GLN A 94 16.92 16.12 15.64
N HIS A 95 15.88 16.55 16.35
CA HIS A 95 14.68 15.75 16.52
C HIS A 95 13.70 15.98 15.36
N PRO A 96 12.99 14.93 14.92
CA PRO A 96 11.96 15.06 13.89
C PRO A 96 10.81 15.92 14.42
N ALA A 97 10.37 16.90 13.61
CA ALA A 97 9.35 17.88 14.00
C ALA A 97 9.60 18.58 15.35
N ASN A 98 10.86 18.68 15.78
CA ASN A 98 11.29 19.24 17.07
C ASN A 98 10.66 18.56 18.30
N LYS A 99 10.22 17.29 18.18
CA LYS A 99 9.67 16.52 19.30
C LYS A 99 10.79 15.94 20.16
N LEU A 100 11.13 16.60 21.26
CA LEU A 100 12.23 16.20 22.16
C LEU A 100 11.95 14.89 22.91
N ASP A 101 10.69 14.56 23.12
CA ASP A 101 10.20 13.41 23.89
C ASP A 101 10.13 12.10 23.08
N CYS A 102 10.33 12.13 21.76
CA CYS A 102 10.20 10.94 20.93
C CYS A 102 11.40 9.99 20.96
N GLY A 103 12.52 10.39 21.59
CA GLY A 103 13.73 9.57 21.71
C GLY A 103 14.48 9.30 20.40
N ILE A 104 14.00 9.84 19.27
CA ILE A 104 14.58 9.64 17.94
C ILE A 104 15.42 10.84 17.54
N ILE A 105 16.65 10.57 17.09
CA ILE A 105 17.56 11.56 16.51
C ILE A 105 17.64 11.32 15.00
N THR A 106 17.50 12.41 14.24
CA THR A 106 17.54 12.45 12.78
C THR A 106 18.71 13.27 12.27
N THR A 107 19.25 12.91 11.10
CA THR A 107 20.15 13.79 10.33
C THR A 107 19.43 15.08 9.96
N HIS A 108 20.13 16.21 10.01
CA HIS A 108 19.55 17.50 9.61
C HIS A 108 19.45 17.63 8.09
N TYR A 109 20.48 17.15 7.39
CA TYR A 109 20.41 16.96 5.96
C TYR A 109 19.57 15.73 5.63
N ASP A 110 18.79 15.82 4.55
CA ASP A 110 18.12 14.65 4.01
C ASP A 110 19.15 13.70 3.37
N PHE A 111 18.74 12.45 3.13
CA PHE A 111 19.67 11.46 2.60
C PHE A 111 20.16 11.78 1.18
N ASN A 112 19.44 12.59 0.38
CA ASN A 112 19.91 12.91 -0.97
C ASN A 112 21.19 13.74 -0.92
N ALA A 113 21.32 14.63 0.07
CA ALA A 113 22.55 15.39 0.30
C ALA A 113 23.71 14.53 0.83
N LEU A 114 23.43 13.33 1.36
CA LEU A 114 24.39 12.41 1.99
C LEU A 114 24.65 11.14 1.15
N HIS A 115 23.98 10.99 0.01
CA HIS A 115 23.89 9.72 -0.72
C HIS A 115 25.25 9.11 -1.09
N ASP A 116 26.24 9.94 -1.39
CA ASP A 116 27.57 9.52 -1.84
C ASP A 116 28.62 9.53 -0.71
N THR A 117 28.22 9.84 0.53
CA THR A 117 29.15 10.01 1.67
C THR A 117 28.98 8.96 2.76
N ILE A 118 27.77 8.43 2.95
CA ILE A 118 27.48 7.52 4.05
C ILE A 118 26.53 6.39 3.65
N LEU A 119 26.74 5.21 4.25
CA LEU A 119 25.88 4.06 4.02
C LEU A 119 24.53 4.22 4.72
N LYS A 120 23.47 3.78 4.01
CA LYS A 120 22.11 3.71 4.53
C LYS A 120 21.58 2.29 4.48
N LEU A 121 21.01 1.85 5.60
CA LEU A 121 20.19 0.66 5.69
C LEU A 121 18.72 1.05 5.51
N ASP A 122 18.11 0.64 4.40
CA ASP A 122 16.67 0.83 4.17
C ASP A 122 15.86 -0.29 4.84
N ILE A 123 15.53 -0.08 6.11
CA ILE A 123 14.72 -0.99 6.93
C ILE A 123 13.27 -0.52 6.86
N LEU A 124 12.61 -0.85 5.75
CA LEU A 124 11.23 -0.44 5.44
C LEU A 124 10.19 -1.37 6.10
N GLY A 125 9.10 -0.78 6.58
CA GLY A 125 7.88 -1.48 6.96
C GLY A 125 7.01 -1.76 5.73
N HIS A 126 6.37 -2.92 5.71
CA HIS A 126 5.53 -3.38 4.59
C HIS A 126 4.48 -4.37 5.10
N ASP A 127 3.34 -4.46 4.42
CA ASP A 127 2.22 -5.32 4.84
C ASP A 127 2.38 -6.77 4.39
N ASP A 128 2.99 -7.03 3.23
CA ASP A 128 3.25 -8.40 2.75
C ASP A 128 3.85 -9.34 3.81
N PRO A 129 4.92 -8.99 4.54
CA PRO A 129 5.42 -9.83 5.63
C PRO A 129 4.38 -10.07 6.73
N THR A 130 3.60 -9.04 7.12
CA THR A 130 2.53 -9.18 8.12
C THR A 130 1.43 -10.12 7.63
N MET A 131 1.04 -9.99 6.37
CA MET A 131 -0.01 -10.80 5.74
C MET A 131 0.43 -12.26 5.62
N ILE A 132 1.63 -12.51 5.12
CA ILE A 132 2.20 -13.86 5.01
C ILE A 132 2.35 -14.50 6.39
N ARG A 133 2.77 -13.72 7.40
CA ARG A 133 2.86 -14.21 8.79
C ARG A 133 1.50 -14.58 9.35
N MET A 134 0.49 -13.72 9.24
CA MET A 134 -0.86 -14.02 9.72
C MET A 134 -1.46 -15.23 9.01
N LEU A 135 -1.26 -15.34 7.70
CA LEU A 135 -1.69 -16.51 6.92
C LEU A 135 -1.03 -17.80 7.40
N THR A 136 0.28 -17.76 7.70
CA THR A 136 1.02 -18.88 8.31
C THR A 136 0.42 -19.24 9.66
N ASP A 137 0.17 -18.26 10.52
CA ASP A 137 -0.35 -18.48 11.87
C ASP A 137 -1.79 -19.04 11.85
N LEU A 138 -2.61 -18.63 10.89
CA LEU A 138 -3.99 -19.11 10.74
C LEU A 138 -4.08 -20.52 10.14
N THR A 139 -3.17 -20.89 9.24
CA THR A 139 -3.28 -22.13 8.45
C THR A 139 -2.30 -23.22 8.89
N GLY A 140 -1.23 -22.85 9.59
CA GLY A 140 -0.10 -23.73 9.91
C GLY A 140 0.81 -24.05 8.71
N VAL A 141 0.56 -23.46 7.53
CA VAL A 141 1.33 -23.75 6.31
C VAL A 141 2.67 -23.02 6.33
N ASP A 142 3.77 -23.75 6.17
CA ASP A 142 5.08 -23.15 5.92
C ASP A 142 5.15 -22.54 4.52
N VAL A 143 5.22 -21.22 4.47
CA VAL A 143 5.24 -20.41 3.25
C VAL A 143 6.47 -20.64 2.37
N HIS A 144 7.54 -21.25 2.91
CA HIS A 144 8.72 -21.64 2.14
C HIS A 144 8.48 -22.89 1.29
N THR A 145 7.46 -23.68 1.61
CA THR A 145 7.10 -24.91 0.88
C THR A 145 6.14 -24.68 -0.28
N ILE A 146 5.55 -23.48 -0.39
CA ILE A 146 4.60 -23.12 -1.45
C ILE A 146 5.32 -23.12 -2.82
N PRO A 147 4.82 -23.85 -3.83
CA PRO A 147 5.42 -23.87 -5.16
C PRO A 147 5.25 -22.52 -5.87
N ILE A 148 6.31 -22.06 -6.53
CA ILE A 148 6.32 -20.79 -7.27
C ILE A 148 7.02 -20.98 -8.62
N PRO A 149 6.30 -20.89 -9.75
CA PRO A 149 4.85 -20.70 -9.85
C PRO A 149 4.05 -21.99 -9.58
N ASP A 150 2.88 -21.86 -8.94
CA ASP A 150 1.86 -22.90 -8.87
C ASP A 150 0.89 -22.77 -10.06
N PRO A 151 0.59 -23.82 -10.84
CA PRO A 151 -0.29 -23.73 -12.01
C PRO A 151 -1.72 -23.22 -11.72
N LYS A 152 -2.32 -23.62 -10.60
CA LYS A 152 -3.66 -23.20 -10.19
C LYS A 152 -3.68 -21.75 -9.71
N VAL A 153 -2.57 -21.28 -9.14
CA VAL A 153 -2.42 -19.86 -8.80
C VAL A 153 -2.20 -19.02 -10.06
N MET A 154 -1.40 -19.51 -11.01
CA MET A 154 -1.17 -18.81 -12.28
C MET A 154 -2.44 -18.67 -13.12
N SER A 155 -3.42 -19.57 -13.00
CA SER A 155 -4.68 -19.44 -13.73
C SER A 155 -5.53 -18.25 -13.28
N LEU A 156 -5.28 -17.65 -12.11
CA LEU A 156 -5.94 -16.42 -11.66
C LEU A 156 -5.72 -15.23 -12.62
N PHE A 157 -4.64 -15.25 -13.38
CA PHE A 157 -4.32 -14.17 -14.32
C PHE A 157 -5.03 -14.30 -15.66
N THR A 158 -5.81 -15.37 -15.87
CA THR A 158 -6.54 -15.60 -17.12
C THR A 158 -8.00 -16.00 -16.91
N SER A 159 -8.39 -16.47 -15.72
CA SER A 159 -9.76 -16.92 -15.41
C SER A 159 -10.09 -16.76 -13.92
N THR A 160 -11.39 -16.69 -13.58
CA THR A 160 -11.90 -16.71 -12.20
C THR A 160 -12.26 -18.11 -11.71
N GLU A 161 -12.15 -19.14 -12.55
CA GLU A 161 -12.52 -20.53 -12.23
C GLU A 161 -11.79 -21.05 -10.98
N ALA A 162 -10.51 -20.71 -10.80
CA ALA A 162 -9.73 -21.12 -9.62
C ALA A 162 -10.27 -20.56 -8.29
N LEU A 163 -11.10 -19.51 -8.35
CA LEU A 163 -11.81 -18.96 -7.19
C LEU A 163 -13.17 -19.63 -6.94
N GLY A 164 -13.64 -20.49 -7.86
CA GLY A 164 -15.00 -21.05 -7.85
C GLY A 164 -16.07 -20.07 -8.32
N ILE A 165 -15.68 -18.98 -8.99
CA ILE A 165 -16.58 -17.94 -9.49
C ILE A 165 -16.72 -18.11 -11.01
N PRO A 166 -17.95 -18.16 -11.56
CA PRO A 166 -18.14 -18.24 -13.00
C PRO A 166 -17.49 -17.06 -13.74
N ASP A 167 -16.79 -17.34 -14.85
CA ASP A 167 -16.13 -16.30 -15.64
C ASP A 167 -17.13 -15.20 -16.08
N GLY A 168 -16.68 -13.94 -16.00
CA GLY A 168 -17.51 -12.77 -16.31
C GLY A 168 -18.48 -12.33 -15.21
N THR A 169 -18.56 -13.06 -14.08
CA THR A 169 -19.42 -12.67 -12.93
C THR A 169 -18.67 -11.95 -11.82
N SER A 170 -17.34 -12.03 -11.77
CA SER A 170 -16.54 -11.25 -10.84
C SER A 170 -16.78 -9.75 -11.06
N PRO A 171 -16.96 -8.94 -9.99
CA PRO A 171 -17.23 -7.50 -10.12
C PRO A 171 -16.11 -6.75 -10.86
N ALA A 172 -14.90 -7.31 -10.83
CA ALA A 172 -13.71 -6.79 -11.47
C ALA A 172 -13.42 -7.40 -12.86
N GLU A 173 -14.16 -8.44 -13.23
CA GLU A 173 -13.82 -9.43 -14.27
C GLU A 173 -12.35 -9.89 -14.15
N ALA A 174 -11.89 -10.07 -12.91
CA ALA A 174 -10.53 -10.48 -12.60
C ALA A 174 -10.52 -11.33 -11.33
N ALA A 175 -9.54 -12.23 -11.21
CA ALA A 175 -9.33 -13.05 -10.02
C ALA A 175 -8.20 -12.54 -9.12
N THR A 176 -7.57 -11.42 -9.50
CA THR A 176 -6.39 -10.85 -8.81
C THR A 176 -6.73 -9.77 -7.78
N LEU A 177 -8.01 -9.50 -7.52
CA LEU A 177 -8.42 -8.54 -6.47
C LEU A 177 -7.74 -8.83 -5.13
N GLY A 178 -7.27 -7.79 -4.45
CA GLY A 178 -6.59 -7.90 -3.17
C GLY A 178 -5.13 -8.40 -3.22
N LEU A 179 -4.65 -8.89 -4.36
CA LEU A 179 -3.24 -9.25 -4.52
C LEU A 179 -2.36 -7.99 -4.56
N PRO A 180 -1.21 -7.97 -3.84
CA PRO A 180 -0.34 -6.81 -3.84
C PRO A 180 0.13 -6.50 -5.26
N GLU A 181 0.05 -5.22 -5.64
CA GLU A 181 0.35 -4.65 -6.96
C GLU A 181 -0.53 -5.15 -8.13
N LEU A 182 -0.80 -6.46 -8.20
CA LEU A 182 -1.51 -7.12 -9.30
C LEU A 182 -3.04 -7.02 -9.18
N GLY A 183 -3.58 -6.59 -8.04
CA GLY A 183 -5.00 -6.35 -7.83
C GLY A 183 -5.48 -4.95 -8.20
N THR A 184 -4.56 -4.02 -8.46
CA THR A 184 -4.89 -2.65 -8.86
C THR A 184 -5.66 -2.62 -10.18
N LYS A 185 -6.48 -1.58 -10.39
CA LYS A 185 -7.25 -1.44 -11.64
C LYS A 185 -6.35 -1.46 -12.88
N MET A 186 -5.24 -0.70 -12.84
CA MET A 186 -4.26 -0.66 -13.93
C MET A 186 -3.65 -2.05 -14.18
N ALA A 187 -3.20 -2.75 -13.14
CA ALA A 187 -2.63 -4.09 -13.31
C ALA A 187 -3.66 -5.08 -13.86
N ARG A 188 -4.92 -5.03 -13.39
CA ARG A 188 -6.02 -5.86 -13.93
C ARG A 188 -6.26 -5.61 -15.42
N GLU A 189 -6.27 -4.35 -15.86
CA GLU A 189 -6.39 -3.99 -17.28
C GLU A 189 -5.21 -4.53 -18.09
N MET A 190 -3.98 -4.37 -17.59
CA MET A 190 -2.78 -4.94 -18.22
C MET A 190 -2.85 -6.47 -18.32
N ILE A 191 -3.29 -7.15 -17.26
CA ILE A 191 -3.45 -8.61 -17.23
C ILE A 191 -4.50 -9.06 -18.26
N LYS A 192 -5.63 -8.38 -18.36
CA LYS A 192 -6.67 -8.67 -19.39
C LYS A 192 -6.12 -8.54 -20.81
N GLU A 193 -5.31 -7.52 -21.07
CA GLU A 193 -4.71 -7.28 -22.40
C GLU A 193 -3.59 -8.27 -22.73
N THR A 194 -2.78 -8.64 -21.74
CA THR A 194 -1.52 -9.39 -21.97
C THR A 194 -1.63 -10.89 -21.70
N LYS A 195 -2.64 -11.32 -20.92
CA LYS A 195 -2.92 -12.73 -20.56
C LYS A 195 -1.64 -13.49 -20.14
N PRO A 196 -0.94 -13.05 -19.08
CA PRO A 196 0.33 -13.62 -18.68
C PRO A 196 0.16 -15.09 -18.27
N SER A 197 1.10 -15.95 -18.68
CA SER A 197 1.05 -17.39 -18.42
C SER A 197 2.30 -17.93 -17.73
N ARG A 198 3.38 -17.16 -17.69
CA ARG A 198 4.65 -17.53 -17.07
C ARG A 198 4.98 -16.59 -15.93
N PHE A 199 5.78 -17.09 -14.98
CA PHE A 199 6.30 -16.25 -13.89
C PHE A 199 7.00 -14.99 -14.40
N TYR A 200 7.79 -15.09 -15.47
CA TYR A 200 8.48 -13.94 -16.03
C TYR A 200 7.54 -12.87 -16.61
N ASP A 201 6.37 -13.27 -17.10
CA ASP A 201 5.35 -12.33 -17.59
C ASP A 201 4.85 -11.46 -16.42
N LEU A 202 4.68 -12.05 -15.23
CA LEU A 202 4.33 -11.30 -14.02
C LEU A 202 5.45 -10.35 -13.59
N VAL A 203 6.71 -10.76 -13.70
CA VAL A 203 7.86 -9.88 -13.42
C VAL A 203 7.88 -8.69 -14.38
N GLN A 204 7.56 -8.90 -15.66
CA GLN A 204 7.42 -7.82 -16.64
C GLN A 204 6.27 -6.89 -16.27
N LEU A 205 5.09 -7.44 -15.96
CA LEU A 205 3.92 -6.65 -15.55
C LEU A 205 4.18 -5.83 -14.29
N MET A 206 4.89 -6.39 -13.30
CA MET A 206 5.29 -5.67 -12.10
C MET A 206 6.13 -4.45 -12.43
N GLY A 207 7.08 -4.54 -13.35
CA GLY A 207 7.86 -3.36 -13.72
C GLY A 207 7.08 -2.37 -14.60
N LEU A 208 6.21 -2.88 -15.49
CA LEU A 208 5.39 -2.05 -16.38
C LEU A 208 4.28 -1.26 -15.66
N SER A 209 3.73 -1.82 -14.57
CA SER A 209 2.69 -1.16 -13.78
C SER A 209 3.23 -0.08 -12.85
N HIS A 210 4.56 0.02 -12.69
CA HIS A 210 5.21 0.95 -11.77
C HIS A 210 6.07 1.98 -12.51
N GLY A 211 5.56 3.21 -12.56
CA GLY A 211 6.26 4.34 -13.14
C GLY A 211 5.41 5.07 -14.16
N THR A 212 5.49 6.40 -14.14
CA THR A 212 4.77 7.24 -15.12
C THR A 212 5.38 7.04 -16.52
N ASP A 213 4.51 6.94 -17.52
CA ASP A 213 4.85 6.79 -18.95
C ASP A 213 5.65 5.51 -19.28
N VAL A 214 5.53 4.48 -18.44
CA VAL A 214 6.04 3.13 -18.72
C VAL A 214 5.04 2.33 -19.56
N TRP A 215 3.80 2.23 -19.09
CA TRP A 215 2.72 1.52 -19.78
C TRP A 215 1.90 2.44 -20.70
N ASN A 216 1.11 3.34 -20.11
CA ASN A 216 0.21 4.25 -20.83
C ASN A 216 1.02 5.18 -21.76
N GLY A 217 0.64 5.26 -23.04
CA GLY A 217 1.33 6.11 -24.03
C GLY A 217 2.71 5.59 -24.47
N ASN A 218 3.08 4.37 -24.06
CA ASN A 218 4.38 3.77 -24.32
C ASN A 218 4.26 2.26 -24.60
N ALA A 219 4.57 1.39 -23.62
CA ALA A 219 4.57 -0.07 -23.82
C ALA A 219 3.22 -0.60 -24.33
N GLN A 220 2.11 -0.04 -23.85
CA GLN A 220 0.77 -0.44 -24.28
C GLN A 220 0.55 -0.24 -25.78
N ASP A 221 0.93 0.94 -26.29
CA ASP A 221 0.76 1.28 -27.71
C ASP A 221 1.68 0.44 -28.60
N LEU A 222 2.92 0.22 -28.16
CA LEU A 222 3.88 -0.64 -28.86
C LEU A 222 3.39 -2.08 -28.99
N ILE A 223 2.72 -2.61 -27.96
CA ILE A 223 2.14 -3.95 -27.97
C ILE A 223 0.89 -3.99 -28.86
N ARG A 224 -0.02 -3.01 -28.72
CA ARG A 224 -1.25 -2.93 -29.53
C ARG A 224 -0.98 -2.75 -31.02
N ASN A 225 0.08 -2.02 -31.37
CA ASN A 225 0.52 -1.80 -32.75
C ASN A 225 1.30 -3.00 -33.33
N GLY A 226 1.54 -4.05 -32.56
CA GLY A 226 2.33 -5.21 -32.99
C GLY A 226 3.83 -4.92 -33.19
N THR A 227 4.33 -3.76 -32.74
CA THR A 227 5.75 -3.39 -32.82
C THR A 227 6.61 -4.27 -31.92
N CYS A 228 6.09 -4.66 -30.76
CA CYS A 228 6.77 -5.57 -29.85
C CYS A 228 5.75 -6.42 -29.06
N THR A 229 6.25 -7.44 -28.37
CA THR A 229 5.47 -8.30 -27.46
C THR A 229 5.77 -7.97 -26.00
N LEU A 230 4.99 -8.51 -25.05
CA LEU A 230 5.28 -8.43 -23.61
C LEU A 230 6.71 -8.88 -23.25
N ASN A 231 7.30 -9.79 -24.04
CA ASN A 231 8.64 -10.32 -23.77
C ASN A 231 9.77 -9.40 -24.22
N THR A 232 9.48 -8.51 -25.16
CA THR A 232 10.48 -7.68 -25.84
C THR A 232 10.37 -6.21 -25.46
N VAL A 233 9.28 -5.82 -24.82
CA VAL A 233 9.08 -4.45 -24.32
C VAL A 233 9.96 -4.17 -23.10
N ILE A 234 10.21 -2.89 -22.80
CA ILE A 234 11.03 -2.46 -21.66
C ILE A 234 10.19 -2.53 -20.38
N GLY A 235 10.18 -3.67 -19.69
CA GLY A 235 9.51 -3.79 -18.39
C GLY A 235 10.41 -3.67 -17.18
N CYS A 236 11.74 -3.77 -17.29
CA CYS A 236 12.65 -3.56 -16.16
C CYS A 236 13.90 -2.81 -16.63
N ARG A 237 14.59 -2.11 -15.72
CA ARG A 237 15.83 -1.40 -16.10
C ARG A 237 16.90 -2.36 -16.62
N ASP A 238 17.01 -3.55 -16.02
CA ASP A 238 18.03 -4.54 -16.37
C ASP A 238 17.91 -4.98 -17.84
N SER A 239 16.68 -5.06 -18.38
CA SER A 239 16.48 -5.36 -19.80
C SER A 239 17.06 -4.30 -20.74
N ILE A 240 17.16 -3.03 -20.30
CA ILE A 240 17.83 -1.99 -21.09
C ILE A 240 19.31 -2.31 -21.22
N MET A 241 19.98 -2.53 -20.10
CA MET A 241 21.41 -2.82 -20.09
C MET A 241 21.72 -4.09 -20.90
N THR A 242 21.02 -5.19 -20.62
CA THR A 242 21.32 -6.47 -21.28
C THR A 242 21.00 -6.44 -22.77
N GLN A 243 19.93 -5.75 -23.19
CA GLN A 243 19.55 -5.67 -24.59
C GLN A 243 20.49 -4.77 -25.38
N LEU A 244 20.94 -3.65 -24.81
CA LEU A 244 21.94 -2.78 -25.44
C LEU A 244 23.28 -3.50 -25.62
N ILE A 245 23.72 -4.27 -24.61
CA ILE A 245 24.93 -5.11 -24.73
C ILE A 245 24.75 -6.16 -25.84
N TYR A 246 23.57 -6.78 -25.93
CA TYR A 246 23.25 -7.73 -27.01
C TYR A 246 23.33 -7.08 -28.39
N TRP A 247 22.92 -5.82 -28.53
CA TRP A 247 23.09 -5.03 -29.76
C TRP A 247 24.52 -4.50 -29.98
N GLY A 248 25.47 -4.82 -29.09
CA GLY A 248 26.88 -4.48 -29.26
C GLY A 248 27.30 -3.14 -28.64
N MET A 249 26.48 -2.55 -27.77
CA MET A 249 26.88 -1.37 -26.99
C MET A 249 27.89 -1.74 -25.90
N PRO A 250 28.87 -0.87 -25.59
CA PRO A 250 29.80 -1.10 -24.49
C PRO A 250 29.10 -1.23 -23.13
N ASN A 251 29.56 -2.16 -22.29
CA ASN A 251 28.94 -2.46 -20.99
C ASN A 251 28.71 -1.23 -20.10
N LYS A 252 29.72 -0.34 -20.02
CA LYS A 252 29.64 0.88 -19.21
C LYS A 252 28.60 1.86 -19.75
N GLU A 253 28.50 1.98 -21.07
CA GLU A 253 27.53 2.87 -21.72
C GLU A 253 26.11 2.33 -21.60
N ALA A 254 25.90 1.02 -21.81
CA ALA A 254 24.63 0.35 -21.58
C ALA A 254 24.13 0.51 -20.13
N PHE A 255 25.05 0.41 -19.16
CA PHE A 255 24.75 0.67 -17.74
C PHE A 255 24.36 2.14 -17.50
N ASP A 256 25.11 3.09 -18.05
CA ASP A 256 24.84 4.52 -17.90
C ASP A 256 23.48 4.91 -18.52
N ILE A 257 23.17 4.40 -19.71
CA ILE A 257 21.88 4.58 -20.39
C ILE A 257 20.75 4.01 -19.52
N MET A 258 20.88 2.77 -19.04
CA MET A 258 19.90 2.16 -18.13
C MET A 258 19.65 3.04 -16.90
N GLU A 259 20.70 3.52 -16.24
CA GLU A 259 20.57 4.36 -15.04
C GLU A 259 19.96 5.73 -15.33
N ALA A 260 20.25 6.32 -16.49
CA ALA A 260 19.66 7.58 -16.91
C ALA A 260 18.15 7.43 -17.20
N VAL A 261 17.76 6.39 -17.94
CA VAL A 261 16.37 6.09 -18.29
C VAL A 261 15.55 5.75 -17.05
N ARG A 262 16.02 4.83 -16.19
CA ARG A 262 15.26 4.40 -14.99
C ARG A 262 15.05 5.52 -13.96
N LYS A 263 15.90 6.55 -13.96
CA LYS A 263 15.78 7.76 -13.11
C LYS A 263 14.90 8.84 -13.76
N GLY A 264 14.43 8.61 -14.99
CA GLY A 264 13.70 9.58 -15.80
C GLY A 264 14.54 10.81 -16.16
N LYS A 265 15.87 10.72 -16.11
CA LYS A 265 16.74 11.84 -16.51
C LYS A 265 16.56 12.14 -17.99
N VAL A 266 16.47 11.10 -18.80
CA VAL A 266 16.23 11.21 -20.24
C VAL A 266 14.91 11.93 -20.52
N ALA A 267 13.80 11.43 -19.97
CA ALA A 267 12.47 12.01 -20.16
C ALA A 267 12.36 13.47 -19.68
N LYS A 268 13.20 13.87 -18.71
CA LYS A 268 13.26 15.23 -18.18
C LYS A 268 14.29 16.13 -18.88
N GLY A 269 15.00 15.64 -19.89
CA GLY A 269 16.08 16.37 -20.56
C GLY A 269 17.28 16.68 -19.65
N LYS A 270 17.51 15.87 -18.61
CA LYS A 270 18.57 16.03 -17.60
C LYS A 270 19.78 15.11 -17.81
N GLU A 271 19.84 14.39 -18.93
CA GLU A 271 21.01 13.59 -19.31
C GLU A 271 21.75 14.28 -20.48
N PRO A 272 22.88 14.95 -20.24
CA PRO A 272 23.58 15.72 -21.26
C PRO A 272 24.19 14.84 -22.36
N ARG A 273 24.56 13.58 -22.04
CA ARG A 273 25.15 12.63 -23.00
C ARG A 273 24.11 11.93 -23.87
N TRP A 274 22.83 12.23 -23.70
CA TRP A 274 21.76 11.53 -24.39
C TRP A 274 21.81 11.63 -25.92
N PRO A 275 22.17 12.77 -26.54
CA PRO A 275 22.36 12.84 -27.99
C PRO A 275 23.45 11.86 -28.49
N ASP A 276 24.56 11.75 -27.77
CA ASP A 276 25.66 10.85 -28.13
C ASP A 276 25.24 9.38 -27.97
N PHE A 277 24.56 9.06 -26.86
CA PHE A 277 23.99 7.73 -26.63
C PHE A 277 22.99 7.34 -27.72
N LYS A 278 22.15 8.27 -28.19
CA LYS A 278 21.22 8.04 -29.30
C LYS A 278 21.96 7.73 -30.59
N ALA A 279 22.96 8.52 -30.95
CA ALA A 279 23.75 8.29 -32.17
C ALA A 279 24.44 6.93 -32.16
N HIS A 280 25.04 6.55 -31.01
CA HIS A 280 25.70 5.26 -30.89
C HIS A 280 24.71 4.08 -30.89
N MET A 281 23.56 4.21 -30.24
CA MET A 281 22.47 3.23 -30.34
C MET A 281 22.01 3.05 -31.80
N GLN A 282 21.86 4.13 -32.56
CA GLN A 282 21.50 4.05 -33.98
C GLN A 282 22.61 3.39 -34.82
N GLU A 283 23.88 3.71 -34.57
CA GLU A 283 25.02 3.06 -35.23
C GLU A 283 25.04 1.55 -34.98
N LYS A 284 24.68 1.11 -33.77
CA LYS A 284 24.55 -0.31 -33.40
C LYS A 284 23.24 -0.96 -33.87
N GLY A 285 22.40 -0.24 -34.61
CA GLY A 285 21.15 -0.78 -35.15
C GLY A 285 20.04 -0.99 -34.11
N VAL A 286 20.08 -0.25 -32.99
CA VAL A 286 18.98 -0.22 -32.03
C VAL A 286 17.75 0.40 -32.69
N PRO A 287 16.56 -0.27 -32.66
CA PRO A 287 15.37 0.26 -33.30
C PRO A 287 14.90 1.61 -32.74
N ASP A 288 14.42 2.51 -33.60
CA ASP A 288 13.96 3.84 -33.19
C ASP A 288 12.85 3.79 -32.12
N TRP A 289 11.92 2.84 -32.24
CA TRP A 289 10.85 2.66 -31.25
C TRP A 289 11.39 2.39 -29.84
N TYR A 290 12.54 1.73 -29.73
CA TYR A 290 13.18 1.39 -28.46
C TYR A 290 13.80 2.64 -27.82
N ILE A 291 14.46 3.46 -28.65
CA ILE A 291 15.02 4.76 -28.25
C ILE A 291 13.89 5.69 -27.80
N ASP A 292 12.80 5.74 -28.55
CA ASP A 292 11.60 6.53 -28.22
C ASP A 292 10.93 6.07 -26.93
N SER A 293 10.87 4.76 -26.69
CA SER A 293 10.40 4.22 -25.41
C SER A 293 11.28 4.68 -24.24
N CYS A 294 12.61 4.65 -24.41
CA CYS A 294 13.56 5.19 -23.43
C CYS A 294 13.37 6.70 -23.16
N ASN A 295 12.92 7.48 -24.15
CA ASN A 295 12.65 8.91 -23.99
C ASN A 295 11.45 9.20 -23.08
N LYS A 296 10.54 8.24 -22.88
CA LYS A 296 9.27 8.46 -22.17
C LYS A 296 9.36 8.09 -20.69
N ILE A 297 10.10 7.03 -20.37
CA ILE A 297 10.14 6.42 -19.04
C ILE A 297 10.62 7.44 -17.99
N LYS A 298 9.77 7.73 -16.99
CA LYS A 298 10.09 8.64 -15.87
C LYS A 298 10.65 7.93 -14.64
N TYR A 299 10.36 6.65 -14.50
CA TYR A 299 10.85 5.76 -13.43
C TYR A 299 10.70 4.30 -13.88
N MET A 300 11.61 3.41 -13.45
CA MET A 300 11.55 1.99 -13.78
C MET A 300 12.16 1.12 -12.68
N PHE A 301 11.53 -0.03 -12.39
CA PHE A 301 12.02 -1.00 -11.41
C PHE A 301 13.26 -1.79 -11.86
N PRO A 302 14.13 -2.19 -10.92
CA PRO A 302 15.04 -3.31 -11.12
C PRO A 302 14.30 -4.65 -11.13
N LYS A 303 14.75 -5.57 -11.98
CA LYS A 303 14.17 -6.91 -12.16
C LYS A 303 14.14 -7.71 -10.85
N ALA A 304 15.17 -7.57 -10.01
CA ALA A 304 15.23 -8.24 -8.71
C ALA A 304 14.08 -7.79 -7.78
N HIS A 305 13.71 -6.51 -7.79
CA HIS A 305 12.61 -5.98 -6.98
C HIS A 305 11.27 -6.47 -7.52
N ALA A 306 11.05 -6.39 -8.83
CA ALA A 306 9.86 -6.92 -9.49
C ALA A 306 9.67 -8.43 -9.22
N ALA A 307 10.75 -9.22 -9.28
CA ALA A 307 10.72 -10.64 -8.96
C ALA A 307 10.39 -10.92 -7.49
N ALA A 308 11.00 -10.18 -6.55
CA ALA A 308 10.70 -10.33 -5.13
C ALA A 308 9.22 -10.05 -4.81
N TYR A 309 8.65 -9.00 -5.40
CA TYR A 309 7.23 -8.66 -5.24
C TYR A 309 6.32 -9.68 -5.92
N ALA A 310 6.67 -10.17 -7.12
CA ALA A 310 5.92 -11.22 -7.79
C ALA A 310 5.88 -12.52 -6.96
N ILE A 311 7.01 -12.90 -6.34
CA ILE A 311 7.09 -14.06 -5.44
C ILE A 311 6.16 -13.88 -4.23
N SER A 312 6.21 -12.72 -3.57
CA SER A 312 5.33 -12.42 -2.42
C SER A 312 3.84 -12.43 -2.82
N ALA A 313 3.51 -11.82 -3.97
CA ALA A 313 2.15 -11.80 -4.51
C ALA A 313 1.64 -13.23 -4.80
N LEU A 314 2.46 -14.10 -5.39
CA LEU A 314 2.09 -15.48 -5.67
C LEU A 314 1.93 -16.32 -4.40
N ARG A 315 2.75 -16.10 -3.36
CA ARG A 315 2.54 -16.74 -2.06
C ARG A 315 1.19 -16.37 -1.45
N ILE A 316 0.87 -15.07 -1.45
CA ILE A 316 -0.42 -14.58 -0.94
C ILE A 316 -1.58 -15.14 -1.80
N ALA A 317 -1.42 -15.16 -3.12
CA ALA A 317 -2.42 -15.70 -4.05
C ALA A 317 -2.66 -17.20 -3.84
N TRP A 318 -1.63 -17.96 -3.44
CA TRP A 318 -1.79 -19.37 -3.08
C TRP A 318 -2.76 -19.55 -1.91
N PHE A 319 -2.70 -18.70 -0.88
CA PHE A 319 -3.71 -18.71 0.19
C PHE A 319 -5.08 -18.25 -0.31
N LYS A 320 -5.15 -17.23 -1.19
CA LYS A 320 -6.43 -16.82 -1.80
C LYS A 320 -7.16 -17.99 -2.48
N VAL A 321 -6.42 -18.89 -3.12
CA VAL A 321 -6.97 -20.07 -3.80
C VAL A 321 -7.27 -21.21 -2.84
N ASN A 322 -6.35 -21.54 -1.93
CA ASN A 322 -6.41 -22.78 -1.14
C ASN A 322 -7.00 -22.60 0.27
N TYR A 323 -6.93 -21.40 0.83
CA TYR A 323 -7.41 -21.02 2.17
C TYR A 323 -8.16 -19.67 2.11
N PRO A 324 -9.28 -19.61 1.38
CA PRO A 324 -9.91 -18.34 1.06
C PRO A 324 -10.44 -17.59 2.28
N GLU A 325 -10.97 -18.30 3.27
CA GLU A 325 -11.50 -17.69 4.50
C GLU A 325 -10.38 -17.01 5.29
N GLU A 326 -9.25 -17.69 5.47
CA GLU A 326 -8.06 -17.16 6.13
C GLU A 326 -7.43 -16.01 5.33
N TYR A 327 -7.46 -16.09 3.99
CA TYR A 327 -7.06 -14.99 3.11
C TYR A 327 -7.88 -13.73 3.36
N TYR A 328 -9.20 -13.84 3.36
CA TYR A 328 -10.07 -12.68 3.58
C TYR A 328 -9.92 -12.14 5.02
N CYS A 329 -9.82 -13.02 6.04
CA CYS A 329 -9.50 -12.60 7.40
C CYS A 329 -8.21 -11.78 7.46
N ALA A 330 -7.12 -12.28 6.87
CA ALA A 330 -5.83 -11.58 6.86
C ALA A 330 -5.88 -10.28 6.04
N PHE A 331 -6.53 -10.30 4.87
CA PHE A 331 -6.65 -9.12 4.02
C PHE A 331 -7.39 -7.99 4.74
N PHE A 332 -8.57 -8.26 5.29
CA PHE A 332 -9.38 -7.25 5.97
C PHE A 332 -8.74 -6.79 7.29
N THR A 333 -7.99 -7.65 7.97
CA THR A 333 -7.27 -7.24 9.19
C THR A 333 -6.11 -6.29 8.89
N ILE A 334 -5.39 -6.49 7.78
CA ILE A 334 -4.07 -5.85 7.56
C ILE A 334 -4.11 -4.72 6.53
N ARG A 335 -4.89 -4.88 5.45
CA ARG A 335 -4.77 -4.02 4.25
C ARG A 335 -5.98 -3.12 3.99
N ALA A 336 -7.08 -3.36 4.68
CA ALA A 336 -8.27 -2.56 4.49
C ALA A 336 -8.24 -1.40 5.49
N ASP A 337 -7.92 -0.21 4.99
CA ASP A 337 -7.81 1.01 5.82
C ASP A 337 -9.17 1.69 6.05
N GLU A 338 -10.12 1.49 5.14
CA GLU A 338 -11.46 2.07 5.24
C GLU A 338 -12.49 0.95 5.29
N PHE A 339 -13.30 0.97 6.34
CA PHE A 339 -14.44 0.09 6.49
C PHE A 339 -15.71 0.91 6.69
N ASP A 340 -16.78 0.40 6.09
CA ASP A 340 -18.13 0.75 6.46
C ASP A 340 -18.76 -0.50 7.06
N GLY A 341 -18.78 -0.59 8.39
CA GLY A 341 -19.36 -1.73 9.11
C GLY A 341 -20.81 -2.01 8.70
N ASP A 342 -21.54 -0.98 8.26
CA ASP A 342 -22.92 -1.07 7.81
C ASP A 342 -23.03 -1.72 6.43
N LEU A 343 -21.93 -1.78 5.67
CA LEU A 343 -21.86 -2.41 4.36
C LEU A 343 -21.53 -3.89 4.47
N LEU A 344 -20.62 -4.25 5.40
CA LEU A 344 -20.10 -5.60 5.52
C LEU A 344 -21.22 -6.62 5.72
N CYS A 345 -22.14 -6.42 6.68
CA CYS A 345 -23.11 -7.47 7.06
C CYS A 345 -24.41 -7.51 6.23
N LYS A 346 -24.58 -6.70 5.17
CA LYS A 346 -25.87 -6.54 4.45
C LYS A 346 -26.10 -7.47 3.26
N GLY A 347 -25.19 -8.40 2.98
CA GLY A 347 -25.33 -9.36 1.89
C GLY A 347 -24.96 -8.80 0.51
N ILE A 348 -24.96 -9.67 -0.50
CA ILE A 348 -24.39 -9.39 -1.82
C ILE A 348 -25.18 -8.37 -2.61
N GLU A 349 -26.51 -8.39 -2.55
CA GLU A 349 -27.38 -7.48 -3.30
C GLU A 349 -27.11 -6.02 -2.91
N TYR A 350 -26.94 -5.77 -1.61
CA TYR A 350 -26.63 -4.44 -1.08
C TYR A 350 -25.23 -3.97 -1.51
N VAL A 351 -24.22 -4.83 -1.37
CA VAL A 351 -22.82 -4.52 -1.74
C VAL A 351 -22.73 -4.23 -3.24
N THR A 352 -23.35 -5.08 -4.09
CA THR A 352 -23.41 -4.87 -5.54
C THR A 352 -24.11 -3.55 -5.89
N ALA A 353 -25.24 -3.24 -5.24
CA ALA A 353 -25.95 -1.98 -5.48
C ALA A 353 -25.08 -0.77 -5.11
N LYS A 354 -24.39 -0.82 -3.96
CA LYS A 354 -23.50 0.26 -3.53
C LYS A 354 -22.30 0.43 -4.45
N ARG A 355 -21.69 -0.67 -4.92
CA ARG A 355 -20.61 -0.62 -5.91
C ARG A 355 -21.07 0.07 -7.19
N LYS A 356 -22.24 -0.29 -7.73
CA LYS A 356 -22.80 0.33 -8.95
C LYS A 356 -23.09 1.82 -8.77
N GLU A 357 -23.58 2.23 -7.60
CA GLU A 357 -23.72 3.64 -7.25
C GLU A 357 -22.36 4.37 -7.33
N LEU A 358 -21.32 3.78 -6.72
CA LEU A 358 -19.97 4.34 -6.68
C LEU A 358 -19.25 4.33 -8.03
N ASP A 359 -19.55 3.38 -8.92
CA ASP A 359 -18.97 3.27 -10.26
C ASP A 359 -19.28 4.50 -11.12
N ASN A 360 -20.50 5.04 -10.99
CA ASN A 360 -20.94 6.23 -11.70
C ASN A 360 -20.05 7.43 -11.34
N GLY A 361 -19.21 7.84 -12.30
CA GLY A 361 -18.28 8.95 -12.11
C GLY A 361 -17.10 8.63 -11.19
N LEU A 362 -16.74 7.35 -11.00
CA LEU A 362 -15.68 6.90 -10.09
C LEU A 362 -14.40 7.75 -10.16
N GLN A 363 -13.97 8.16 -11.35
CA GLN A 363 -12.75 8.97 -11.52
C GLN A 363 -12.81 10.33 -10.82
N ARG A 364 -14.00 10.92 -10.73
CA ARG A 364 -14.25 12.23 -10.09
C ARG A 364 -14.53 12.14 -8.60
N ARG A 365 -14.71 10.91 -8.07
CA ARG A 365 -14.99 10.69 -6.65
C ARG A 365 -13.78 10.94 -5.76
N LYS A 366 -14.07 11.19 -4.48
CA LYS A 366 -13.05 11.41 -3.45
C LYS A 366 -12.23 10.12 -3.22
N PRO A 367 -11.00 10.22 -2.69
CA PRO A 367 -10.15 9.05 -2.44
C PRO A 367 -10.82 7.97 -1.58
N ASN A 368 -11.54 8.37 -0.53
CA ASN A 368 -12.26 7.47 0.36
C ASN A 368 -13.40 6.72 -0.37
N GLU A 369 -14.17 7.41 -1.21
CA GLU A 369 -15.20 6.75 -2.03
C GLU A 369 -14.61 5.75 -3.03
N LYS A 370 -13.40 6.01 -3.56
CA LYS A 370 -12.67 5.07 -4.42
C LYS A 370 -12.18 3.85 -3.63
N ALA A 371 -11.71 4.05 -2.40
CA ALA A 371 -11.33 2.96 -1.50
C ALA A 371 -12.56 2.10 -1.14
N LEU A 372 -13.69 2.73 -0.82
CA LEU A 372 -14.96 2.04 -0.58
C LEU A 372 -15.45 1.24 -1.79
N TYR A 373 -15.32 1.77 -3.02
CA TYR A 373 -15.63 1.02 -4.24
C TYR A 373 -14.81 -0.26 -4.35
N TYR A 374 -13.49 -0.16 -4.10
CA TYR A 374 -12.60 -1.30 -4.13
C TYR A 374 -12.90 -2.31 -3.03
N LEU A 375 -13.26 -1.84 -1.83
CA LEU A 375 -13.75 -2.70 -0.76
C LEU A 375 -15.00 -3.47 -1.20
N CYS A 376 -15.95 -2.81 -1.87
CA CYS A 376 -17.15 -3.47 -2.40
C CYS A 376 -16.79 -4.56 -3.42
N GLU A 377 -15.84 -4.32 -4.33
CA GLU A 377 -15.36 -5.35 -5.28
C GLU A 377 -14.84 -6.60 -4.54
N LEU A 378 -14.09 -6.40 -3.46
CA LEU A 378 -13.53 -7.49 -2.65
C LEU A 378 -14.56 -8.24 -1.83
N VAL A 379 -15.49 -7.54 -1.19
CA VAL A 379 -16.57 -8.16 -0.41
C VAL A 379 -17.52 -8.93 -1.33
N GLU A 380 -17.86 -8.37 -2.50
CA GLU A 380 -18.68 -9.05 -3.52
C GLU A 380 -17.97 -10.31 -4.05
N GLU A 381 -16.66 -10.25 -4.33
CA GLU A 381 -15.87 -11.45 -4.67
C GLU A 381 -15.94 -12.50 -3.56
N MET A 382 -15.73 -12.10 -2.30
CA MET A 382 -15.82 -13.01 -1.15
C MET A 382 -17.20 -13.68 -1.06
N TYR A 383 -18.26 -12.91 -1.27
CA TYR A 383 -19.65 -13.38 -1.20
C TYR A 383 -19.99 -14.37 -2.31
N LEU A 384 -19.51 -14.11 -3.53
CA LEU A 384 -19.64 -15.04 -4.66
C LEU A 384 -18.94 -16.38 -4.40
N ARG A 385 -17.94 -16.41 -3.50
CA ARG A 385 -17.26 -17.64 -3.06
C ARG A 385 -17.94 -18.35 -1.90
N GLY A 386 -19.13 -17.88 -1.49
CA GLY A 386 -19.90 -18.47 -0.40
C GLY A 386 -19.36 -18.14 1.00
N ILE A 387 -18.50 -17.13 1.11
CA ILE A 387 -17.96 -16.66 2.39
C ILE A 387 -18.69 -15.37 2.74
N SER A 388 -19.26 -15.25 3.94
CA SER A 388 -20.01 -14.07 4.36
C SER A 388 -19.53 -13.51 5.69
N PHE A 389 -19.79 -12.23 5.93
CA PHE A 389 -19.69 -11.71 7.28
C PHE A 389 -20.88 -12.17 8.13
N VAL A 390 -20.64 -12.39 9.42
CA VAL A 390 -21.69 -12.56 10.43
C VAL A 390 -21.84 -11.26 11.23
N PRO A 391 -23.01 -11.03 11.86
CA PRO A 391 -23.17 -9.91 12.79
C PRO A 391 -22.08 -9.90 13.87
N TYR A 392 -21.75 -8.70 14.35
CA TYR A 392 -20.84 -8.54 15.48
C TYR A 392 -21.33 -9.33 16.71
N ASP A 393 -20.39 -9.82 17.52
CA ASP A 393 -20.71 -10.56 18.73
C ASP A 393 -19.92 -9.94 19.89
N LEU A 394 -20.63 -9.38 20.88
CA LEU A 394 -19.99 -8.69 22.00
C LEU A 394 -19.00 -9.60 22.75
N THR A 395 -19.24 -10.92 22.75
CA THR A 395 -18.40 -11.90 23.46
C THR A 395 -17.25 -12.46 22.65
N LYS A 396 -17.33 -12.43 21.32
CA LYS A 396 -16.35 -13.09 20.42
C LYS A 396 -15.62 -12.16 19.47
N SER A 397 -16.20 -11.03 19.09
CA SER A 397 -15.56 -10.07 18.19
C SER A 397 -14.24 -9.60 18.80
N ASP A 398 -13.21 -9.51 17.98
CA ASP A 398 -11.89 -9.01 18.35
C ASP A 398 -11.86 -7.48 18.32
N ALA A 399 -10.79 -6.89 18.83
CA ALA A 399 -10.59 -5.46 18.74
C ALA A 399 -10.30 -5.04 17.29
N VAL A 400 -9.46 -5.79 16.57
CA VAL A 400 -8.93 -5.41 15.25
C VAL A 400 -8.89 -6.54 14.22
N LYS A 401 -9.01 -7.79 14.63
CA LYS A 401 -8.86 -8.96 13.75
C LYS A 401 -10.19 -9.49 13.26
N PHE A 402 -10.27 -9.75 11.96
CA PHE A 402 -11.33 -10.56 11.39
C PHE A 402 -11.09 -12.04 11.71
N ILE A 403 -12.10 -12.71 12.26
CA ILE A 403 -11.97 -14.09 12.76
C ILE A 403 -12.89 -15.02 11.96
N LYS A 404 -12.33 -16.13 11.47
CA LYS A 404 -13.13 -17.24 10.96
C LYS A 404 -13.78 -17.97 12.14
N VAL A 405 -15.11 -17.95 12.21
CA VAL A 405 -15.87 -18.59 13.31
C VAL A 405 -16.41 -19.96 12.92
N GLU A 406 -16.77 -20.14 11.66
CA GLU A 406 -17.15 -21.42 11.06
C GLU A 406 -16.89 -21.37 9.55
N LYS A 407 -17.09 -22.49 8.86
CA LYS A 407 -16.90 -22.56 7.40
C LYS A 407 -17.79 -21.52 6.72
N GLY A 408 -17.19 -20.67 5.89
CA GLY A 408 -17.84 -19.61 5.14
C GLY A 408 -18.27 -18.41 5.99
N LYS A 409 -17.88 -18.30 7.26
CA LYS A 409 -18.32 -17.22 8.15
C LYS A 409 -17.18 -16.50 8.83
N ILE A 410 -17.11 -15.20 8.59
CA ILE A 410 -16.11 -14.29 9.16
C ILE A 410 -16.79 -13.31 10.09
N LEU A 411 -16.31 -13.25 11.33
CA LEU A 411 -16.73 -12.31 12.35
C LEU A 411 -15.89 -11.03 12.27
N PRO A 412 -16.51 -9.86 12.04
CA PRO A 412 -15.80 -8.59 12.02
C PRO A 412 -15.40 -8.12 13.45
N PRO A 413 -14.30 -7.35 13.56
CA PRO A 413 -13.84 -6.75 14.81
C PRO A 413 -14.61 -5.47 15.18
N PHE A 414 -14.42 -4.93 16.39
CA PHE A 414 -15.11 -3.72 16.82
C PHE A 414 -14.59 -2.43 16.16
N ASN A 415 -13.31 -2.35 15.78
CA ASN A 415 -12.72 -1.12 15.21
C ASN A 415 -13.24 -0.78 13.79
N VAL A 416 -13.99 -1.68 13.15
CA VAL A 416 -14.65 -1.39 11.86
C VAL A 416 -16.06 -0.82 12.03
N ILE A 417 -16.58 -0.79 13.26
CA ILE A 417 -17.84 -0.14 13.59
C ILE A 417 -17.62 1.38 13.55
N PRO A 418 -18.45 2.14 12.81
CA PRO A 418 -18.34 3.59 12.77
C PRO A 418 -18.31 4.23 14.17
N SER A 419 -17.44 5.22 14.37
CA SER A 419 -17.22 5.90 15.67
C SER A 419 -16.51 5.07 16.76
N ILE A 420 -16.06 3.85 16.47
CA ILE A 420 -15.23 3.05 17.40
C ILE A 420 -13.79 3.06 16.88
N SER A 421 -12.89 3.70 17.63
CA SER A 421 -11.46 3.69 17.29
C SER A 421 -10.82 2.37 17.74
N THR A 422 -9.62 2.07 17.22
CA THR A 422 -8.82 0.91 17.68
C THR A 422 -8.65 0.87 19.19
N SER A 423 -8.33 2.01 19.83
CA SER A 423 -8.18 2.08 21.29
C SER A 423 -9.49 1.81 22.04
N MET A 424 -10.62 2.27 21.51
CA MET A 424 -11.94 1.94 22.10
C MET A 424 -12.25 0.45 21.94
N ALA A 425 -11.98 -0.13 20.77
CA ALA A 425 -12.16 -1.55 20.49
C ALA A 425 -11.31 -2.45 21.41
N GLU A 426 -10.05 -2.06 21.63
CA GLU A 426 -9.15 -2.71 22.59
C GLU A 426 -9.70 -2.61 24.02
N GLY A 427 -10.21 -1.44 24.42
CA GLY A 427 -10.87 -1.23 25.71
C GLY A 427 -12.08 -2.15 25.93
N ILE A 428 -12.92 -2.34 24.91
CA ILE A 428 -14.07 -3.28 24.96
C ILE A 428 -13.58 -4.70 25.24
N VAL A 429 -12.58 -5.18 24.48
CA VAL A 429 -12.06 -6.54 24.62
C VAL A 429 -11.37 -6.73 25.98
N GLN A 430 -10.58 -5.75 26.42
CA GLN A 430 -9.92 -5.78 27.72
C GLN A 430 -10.95 -5.87 28.86
N ALA A 431 -11.94 -4.98 28.87
CA ALA A 431 -12.99 -4.98 29.88
C ALA A 431 -13.81 -6.27 29.85
N ARG A 432 -14.13 -6.81 28.66
CA ARG A 432 -14.81 -8.11 28.55
C ARG A 432 -14.01 -9.24 29.20
N ASN A 433 -12.70 -9.27 28.98
CA ASN A 433 -11.83 -10.35 29.45
C ASN A 433 -11.63 -10.33 30.98
N GLU A 434 -11.78 -9.18 31.62
CA GLU A 434 -11.80 -9.06 33.08
C GLU A 434 -13.08 -9.64 33.70
N ARG A 435 -14.27 -9.28 33.16
CA ARG A 435 -15.57 -9.87 33.53
C ARG A 435 -16.66 -9.49 32.52
N PRO A 436 -17.71 -10.33 32.35
CA PRO A 436 -18.87 -10.00 31.52
C PRO A 436 -19.53 -8.68 31.91
N PHE A 437 -20.05 -7.96 30.93
CA PHE A 437 -20.80 -6.73 31.14
C PHE A 437 -22.18 -7.03 31.73
N THR A 438 -22.60 -6.22 32.71
CA THR A 438 -23.92 -6.37 33.36
C THR A 438 -24.93 -5.36 32.87
N THR A 439 -24.48 -4.16 32.50
CA THR A 439 -25.31 -3.02 32.10
C THR A 439 -24.62 -2.24 30.98
N GLN A 440 -25.36 -1.39 30.28
CA GLN A 440 -24.78 -0.48 29.30
C GLN A 440 -23.81 0.52 29.95
N GLU A 441 -24.12 1.00 31.16
CA GLU A 441 -23.24 1.86 31.97
C GLU A 441 -21.93 1.16 32.36
N ASP A 442 -21.96 -0.12 32.76
CA ASP A 442 -20.77 -0.91 33.09
C ASP A 442 -19.83 -1.05 31.89
N LEU A 443 -20.38 -1.26 30.69
CA LEU A 443 -19.61 -1.25 29.45
C LEU A 443 -19.02 0.13 29.17
N GLN A 444 -19.85 1.18 29.25
CA GLN A 444 -19.45 2.55 28.93
C GLN A 444 -18.27 3.02 29.78
N GLU A 445 -18.33 2.78 31.09
CA GLU A 445 -17.29 3.20 32.03
C GLU A 445 -16.00 2.40 31.82
N ARG A 446 -16.10 1.07 31.77
CA ARG A 446 -14.92 0.18 31.75
C ARG A 446 -14.19 0.18 30.40
N ALA A 447 -14.92 0.35 29.31
CA ALA A 447 -14.33 0.45 27.97
C ALA A 447 -14.08 1.92 27.54
N HIS A 448 -14.33 2.89 28.43
CA HIS A 448 -14.15 4.33 28.18
C HIS A 448 -14.84 4.83 26.90
N LEU A 449 -16.09 4.41 26.69
CA LEU A 449 -16.84 4.70 25.46
C LEU A 449 -17.61 6.02 25.55
N GLY A 450 -17.47 6.84 24.49
CA GLY A 450 -18.26 8.05 24.33
C GLY A 450 -19.71 7.74 23.90
N PRO A 451 -20.65 8.72 24.01
CA PRO A 451 -22.05 8.53 23.65
C PRO A 451 -22.27 8.06 22.19
N SER A 452 -21.44 8.53 21.25
CA SER A 452 -21.54 8.13 19.84
C SER A 452 -21.21 6.65 19.62
N ALA A 453 -20.19 6.13 20.32
CA ALA A 453 -19.81 4.72 20.26
C ALA A 453 -20.90 3.84 20.87
N MET A 454 -21.45 4.24 22.03
CA MET A 454 -22.55 3.52 22.68
C MET A 454 -23.80 3.46 21.79
N LYS A 455 -24.18 4.58 21.17
CA LYS A 455 -25.30 4.62 20.21
C LYS A 455 -25.08 3.64 19.06
N LYS A 456 -23.87 3.59 18.50
CA LYS A 456 -23.59 2.69 17.39
C LYS A 456 -23.61 1.22 17.80
N LEU A 457 -23.09 0.87 18.97
CA LEU A 457 -23.22 -0.48 19.52
C LEU A 457 -24.69 -0.90 19.74
N GLU A 458 -25.55 0.05 20.14
CA GLU A 458 -26.99 -0.20 20.25
C GLU A 458 -27.66 -0.39 18.89
N GLU A 459 -27.31 0.42 17.88
CA GLU A 459 -27.79 0.28 16.50
C GLU A 459 -27.39 -1.05 15.86
N GLU A 460 -26.20 -1.57 16.17
CA GLU A 460 -25.74 -2.90 15.76
C GLU A 460 -26.35 -4.04 16.62
N GLY A 461 -27.21 -3.71 17.60
CA GLY A 461 -27.88 -4.69 18.46
C GLY A 461 -26.99 -5.40 19.46
N LEU A 462 -25.78 -4.90 19.71
CA LEU A 462 -24.78 -5.54 20.58
C LEU A 462 -25.07 -5.39 22.07
N ILE A 463 -25.79 -4.33 22.44
CA ILE A 463 -26.01 -3.95 23.83
C ILE A 463 -27.48 -3.77 24.22
N SER A 464 -28.41 -3.97 23.29
CA SER A 464 -29.85 -3.78 23.49
C SER A 464 -30.44 -4.76 24.52
N GLN A 465 -29.78 -5.89 24.75
CA GLN A 465 -30.14 -6.89 25.76
C GLN A 465 -29.75 -6.50 27.18
N PHE A 466 -28.86 -5.52 27.37
CA PHE A 466 -28.44 -5.11 28.71
C PHE A 466 -29.34 -4.01 29.28
N PRO A 467 -29.66 -4.05 30.59
CA PRO A 467 -30.27 -2.92 31.26
C PRO A 467 -29.35 -1.69 31.20
N ARG A 468 -29.95 -0.48 31.15
CA ARG A 468 -29.18 0.77 31.04
C ARG A 468 -28.25 0.98 32.23
N THR A 469 -28.80 0.90 33.43
CA THR A 469 -28.09 1.08 34.71
C THR A 469 -28.33 -0.13 35.60
N ARG A 470 -27.50 -0.30 36.65
CA ARG A 470 -27.81 -1.30 37.68
C ARG A 470 -29.03 -0.81 38.44
N GLN A 471 -30.10 -1.61 38.49
CA GLN A 471 -31.09 -1.41 39.53
C GLN A 471 -30.46 -1.92 40.82
N MET A 472 -30.26 -1.04 41.81
CA MET A 472 -29.91 -1.47 43.15
C MET A 472 -31.07 -2.28 43.71
N ASP A 473 -30.81 -3.52 44.12
CA ASP A 473 -31.75 -4.25 44.96
C ASP A 473 -31.73 -3.59 46.35
N LEU A 474 -32.85 -3.62 47.07
CA LEU A 474 -32.97 -3.07 48.43
C LEU A 474 -31.93 -3.68 49.40
N PHE A 475 -31.40 -4.85 49.06
CA PHE A 475 -30.35 -5.56 49.79
C PHE A 475 -28.92 -5.06 49.53
N ASP A 476 -28.67 -4.30 48.46
CA ASP A 476 -27.38 -3.62 48.24
C ASP A 476 -27.29 -2.29 49.02
N LEU A 477 -28.42 -1.83 49.58
CA LEU A 477 -28.56 -0.63 50.43
C LEU A 477 -28.53 -0.94 51.94
N LEU A 478 -28.61 -2.22 52.32
CA LEU A 478 -28.55 -2.73 53.70
C LEU A 478 -27.17 -3.32 53.98
#